data_AF-A0AAV4T0K1-F1
#
_entry.id   AF-A0AAV4T0K1-F1
#
_cell.length_a   1.000
_cell.length_b   1.000
_cell.length_c   1.000
_cell.angle_alpha   90.00
_cell.angle_beta   90.00
_cell.angle_gamma   90.00
#
_symmetry.space_group_name_H-M   'P 1'
#
loop_
_entity.id
_entity.type
_entity.pdbx_description
1 polymer ?
#
loop_
_entity_poly.entity_id
_entity_poly.type
_entity_poly.pdbx_seq_one_letter_code
_entity_poly.pdbx_strand_id
1 'polypeptide(L)'
;MQVPTSTTQLEAMQHVVCEDTAVALTQKQGLPFRGDNEKFGTPNNGNYFGLLELVANCDQFLRNHIDRYVNTGSGKSSYLSKTICEEFIQLMENKVKDTIVTEVKKAGYFSFSVDSTPDISHTDQLTLIIRYVSPEDGLPTERFLTFLELKDHSGESIADTVFNYITTELKIDLKKMPGTIL
;
A
#
# COMPACT_ATOMS: atom_id res chain seq x y z
N MET A 1 26.27 -14.50 16.96
CA MET A 1 24.84 -14.21 16.71
C MET A 1 24.30 -13.58 17.99
N GLN A 2 24.39 -12.24 18.11
CA GLN A 2 23.90 -11.53 19.29
C GLN A 2 22.38 -11.40 19.21
N VAL A 3 21.69 -11.86 20.26
CA VAL A 3 20.26 -11.63 20.45
C VAL A 3 20.08 -10.13 20.75
N PRO A 4 19.18 -9.40 20.05
CA PRO A 4 19.00 -7.97 20.30
C PRO A 4 18.39 -7.74 21.68
N THR A 5 18.95 -6.78 22.42
CA THR A 5 18.49 -6.32 23.75
C THR A 5 17.11 -5.67 23.65
N SER A 6 16.28 -5.79 24.69
CA SER A 6 14.88 -5.30 24.72
C SER A 6 14.70 -3.82 24.37
N THR A 7 15.69 -2.98 24.63
CA THR A 7 15.69 -1.55 24.29
C THR A 7 15.74 -1.31 22.78
N THR A 8 16.53 -2.08 22.04
CA THR A 8 16.68 -1.94 20.58
C THR A 8 15.41 -2.35 19.84
N GLN A 9 14.65 -3.31 20.40
CA GLN A 9 13.34 -3.68 19.86
C GLN A 9 12.28 -2.60 20.12
N LEU A 10 12.27 -1.98 21.30
CA LEU A 10 11.36 -0.89 21.64
C LEU A 10 11.62 0.35 20.76
N GLU A 11 12.88 0.70 20.56
CA GLU A 11 13.33 1.80 19.69
C GLU A 11 12.96 1.56 18.22
N ALA A 12 13.14 0.33 17.72
CA ALA A 12 12.67 -0.05 16.38
C ALA A 12 11.14 0.03 16.25
N MET A 13 10.40 -0.33 17.32
CA MET A 13 8.94 -0.22 17.35
C MET A 13 8.46 1.24 17.32
N GLN A 14 9.17 2.15 18.00
CA GLN A 14 8.88 3.58 17.95
C GLN A 14 9.11 4.19 16.57
N HIS A 15 10.15 3.75 15.85
CA HIS A 15 10.41 4.16 14.47
C HIS A 15 9.23 3.79 13.54
N VAL A 16 8.80 2.52 13.61
CA VAL A 16 7.67 2.01 12.79
C VAL A 16 6.39 2.79 13.07
N VAL A 17 6.08 3.08 14.34
CA VAL A 17 4.87 3.84 14.71
C VAL A 17 4.88 5.26 14.13
N CYS A 18 6.04 5.91 14.08
CA CYS A 18 6.16 7.26 13.51
C CYS A 18 5.96 7.26 11.99
N GLU A 19 6.54 6.28 11.29
CA GLU A 19 6.39 6.10 9.85
C GLU A 19 4.95 5.71 9.48
N ASP A 20 4.34 4.79 10.23
CA ASP A 20 2.93 4.41 10.07
C ASP A 20 2.00 5.63 10.24
N THR A 21 2.30 6.52 11.18
CA THR A 21 1.51 7.75 11.41
C THR A 21 1.62 8.70 10.23
N ALA A 22 2.83 8.91 9.70
CA ALA A 22 3.04 9.76 8.53
C ALA A 22 2.29 9.21 7.31
N VAL A 23 2.34 7.90 7.10
CA VAL A 23 1.64 7.24 6.00
C VAL A 23 0.12 7.29 6.17
N ALA A 24 -0.40 6.97 7.35
CA ALA A 24 -1.82 7.00 7.60
C ALA A 24 -2.41 8.40 7.37
N LEU A 25 -1.67 9.46 7.73
CA LEU A 25 -2.10 10.84 7.52
C LEU A 25 -2.11 11.25 6.05
N THR A 26 -1.07 10.94 5.27
CA THR A 26 -1.06 11.25 3.83
C THR A 26 -2.20 10.53 3.11
N GLN A 27 -2.45 9.26 3.42
CA GLN A 27 -3.57 8.50 2.85
C GLN A 27 -4.92 9.12 3.20
N LYS A 28 -5.14 9.43 4.48
CA LYS A 28 -6.42 9.98 4.95
C LYS A 28 -6.73 11.35 4.33
N GLN A 29 -5.69 12.10 3.96
CA GLN A 29 -5.81 13.41 3.32
C GLN A 29 -5.74 13.36 1.79
N GLY A 30 -5.47 12.20 1.18
CA GLY A 30 -5.27 12.07 -0.26
C GLY A 30 -4.03 12.80 -0.76
N LEU A 31 -3.02 13.01 0.09
CA LEU A 31 -1.79 13.71 -0.27
C LEU A 31 -0.76 12.74 -0.86
N PRO A 32 0.00 13.17 -1.88
CA PRO A 32 1.07 12.33 -2.42
C PRO A 32 2.14 12.14 -1.34
N PHE A 33 2.63 10.91 -1.19
CA PHE A 33 3.72 10.60 -0.26
C PHE A 33 5.00 11.37 -0.62
N ARG A 34 5.28 11.45 -1.91
CA ARG A 34 6.47 12.08 -2.49
C ARG A 34 6.15 13.48 -3.00
N GLY A 35 7.19 14.30 -3.06
CA GLY A 35 7.19 15.57 -3.78
C GLY A 35 8.42 15.62 -4.69
N ASP A 36 8.60 16.74 -5.39
CA ASP A 36 9.70 16.91 -6.34
C ASP A 36 11.09 16.94 -5.67
N ASN A 37 11.14 17.16 -4.37
CA ASN A 37 12.36 17.28 -3.59
C ASN A 37 12.43 16.23 -2.49
N GLU A 38 13.35 15.27 -2.65
CA GLU A 38 13.62 14.21 -1.68
C GLU A 38 14.77 14.60 -0.73
N LYS A 39 14.97 15.89 -0.47
CA LYS A 39 15.93 16.37 0.53
C LYS A 39 15.21 16.84 1.78
N PHE A 40 15.54 16.19 2.88
CA PHE A 40 15.10 16.58 4.21
C PHE A 40 15.62 17.98 4.59
N GLY A 41 14.83 18.73 5.34
CA GLY A 41 15.10 20.09 5.81
C GLY A 41 14.84 21.19 4.78
N THR A 42 14.25 20.85 3.63
CA THR A 42 13.93 21.83 2.60
C THR A 42 12.45 22.22 2.65
N PRO A 43 12.08 23.50 2.39
CA PRO A 43 10.69 23.95 2.48
C PRO A 43 9.68 23.22 1.59
N ASN A 44 10.17 22.57 0.53
CA ASN A 44 9.35 21.87 -0.48
C ASN A 44 9.66 20.35 -0.50
N ASN A 45 10.09 19.76 0.61
CA ASN A 45 10.29 18.32 0.67
C ASN A 45 8.95 17.56 0.51
N GLY A 46 9.01 16.29 0.10
CA GLY A 46 7.81 15.47 -0.01
C GLY A 46 7.04 15.35 1.32
N ASN A 47 5.71 15.21 1.25
CA ASN A 47 4.84 15.20 2.43
C ASN A 47 5.25 14.16 3.49
N TYR A 48 5.76 13.01 3.07
CA TYR A 48 6.31 12.00 3.98
C TYR A 48 7.44 12.55 4.85
N PHE A 49 8.41 13.27 4.25
CA PHE A 49 9.51 13.88 4.99
C PHE A 49 9.05 15.06 5.85
N GLY A 50 8.17 15.91 5.34
CA GLY A 50 7.60 17.00 6.15
C GLY A 50 6.86 16.48 7.39
N LEU A 51 6.15 15.35 7.28
CA LEU A 51 5.49 14.71 8.43
C LEU A 51 6.49 14.09 9.40
N LEU A 52 7.54 13.43 8.90
CA LEU A 52 8.60 12.91 9.76
C LEU A 52 9.35 14.03 10.50
N GLU A 53 9.58 15.18 9.86
CA GLU A 53 10.13 16.39 10.51
C GLU A 53 9.24 16.88 11.64
N LEU A 54 7.93 16.90 11.40
CA LEU A 54 6.93 17.30 12.39
C LEU A 54 6.92 16.34 13.58
N VAL A 55 6.90 15.03 13.33
CA VAL A 55 6.92 14.00 14.39
C VAL A 55 8.24 14.07 15.16
N ALA A 56 9.36 14.34 14.49
CA ALA A 56 10.67 14.52 15.11
C ALA A 56 10.79 15.77 15.99
N ASN A 57 9.80 16.68 16.00
CA ASN A 57 9.73 17.73 17.02
C ASN A 57 9.23 17.19 18.37
N CYS A 58 8.49 16.09 18.35
CA CYS A 58 7.91 15.45 19.52
C CYS A 58 8.68 14.18 19.95
N ASP A 59 9.44 13.58 19.04
CA ASP A 59 10.23 12.37 19.29
C ASP A 59 11.74 12.64 19.14
N GLN A 60 12.46 12.62 20.28
CA GLN A 60 13.89 12.85 20.33
C GLN A 60 14.70 11.72 19.66
N PHE A 61 14.18 10.49 19.65
CA PHE A 61 14.85 9.36 19.02
C PHE A 61 14.82 9.54 17.50
N LEU A 62 13.65 9.85 16.93
CA LEU A 62 13.49 10.15 15.51
C LEU A 62 14.33 11.36 15.10
N ARG A 63 14.36 12.42 15.93
CA ARG A 63 15.26 13.58 15.72
C ARG A 63 16.72 13.15 15.61
N ASN A 64 17.20 12.38 16.59
CA ASN A 64 18.58 11.91 16.61
C ASN A 64 18.89 10.99 15.42
N HIS A 65 17.90 10.21 14.96
CA HIS A 65 18.05 9.35 13.78
C HIS A 65 18.19 10.18 12.50
N ILE A 66 17.31 11.16 12.32
CA ILE A 66 17.36 12.10 11.20
C ILE A 66 18.72 12.79 11.14
N ASP A 67 19.15 13.40 12.25
CA ASP A 67 20.40 14.17 12.29
C ASP A 67 21.65 13.32 11.98
N ARG A 68 21.60 12.01 12.28
CA ARG A 68 22.73 11.09 12.06
C ARG A 68 22.79 10.48 10.66
N TYR A 69 21.64 10.21 10.05
CA TYR A 69 21.54 9.34 8.87
C TYR A 69 20.96 10.02 7.64
N VAL A 70 20.35 11.19 7.78
CA VAL A 70 19.73 11.89 6.65
C VAL A 70 20.75 12.80 5.96
N ASN A 71 20.66 12.90 4.62
CA ASN A 71 21.54 13.72 3.78
C ASN A 71 23.05 13.36 3.86
N THR A 72 23.43 12.18 4.38
CA THR A 72 24.84 11.79 4.59
C THR A 72 25.57 11.28 3.34
N GLY A 73 24.95 11.32 2.16
CA GLY A 73 25.50 10.74 0.92
C GLY A 73 25.37 9.21 0.84
N SER A 74 26.05 8.59 -0.12
CA SER A 74 26.02 7.13 -0.35
C SER A 74 26.83 6.37 0.71
N GLY A 75 26.41 5.14 1.04
CA GLY A 75 27.16 4.22 1.91
C GLY A 75 26.75 4.19 3.39
N LYS A 76 25.74 4.97 3.80
CA LYS A 76 25.06 4.83 5.10
C LYS A 76 23.59 4.49 4.87
N SER A 77 23.09 3.44 5.51
CA SER A 77 21.68 3.05 5.43
C SER A 77 20.83 4.04 6.22
N SER A 78 20.07 4.90 5.55
CA SER A 78 18.96 5.60 6.18
C SER A 78 17.70 4.75 6.04
N TYR A 79 16.99 4.54 7.16
CA TYR A 79 15.66 3.92 7.13
C TYR A 79 14.61 4.86 6.52
N LEU A 80 15.00 6.10 6.21
CA LEU A 80 14.17 7.13 5.60
C LEU A 80 14.40 7.25 4.08
N SER A 81 15.04 6.26 3.45
CA SER A 81 15.32 6.30 2.01
C SER A 81 14.07 6.01 1.18
N LYS A 82 14.13 6.40 -0.10
CA LYS A 82 13.11 6.09 -1.12
C LYS A 82 12.74 4.61 -1.14
N THR A 83 13.74 3.73 -1.06
CA THR A 83 13.56 2.28 -1.12
C THR A 83 12.79 1.76 0.09
N ILE A 84 13.14 2.22 1.30
CA ILE A 84 12.43 1.79 2.51
C ILE A 84 10.99 2.31 2.53
N CYS A 85 10.75 3.54 2.08
CA CYS A 85 9.38 4.05 1.92
C CYS A 85 8.53 3.18 0.96
N GLU A 86 9.11 2.73 -0.16
CA GLU A 86 8.46 1.78 -1.08
C GLU A 86 8.19 0.42 -0.42
N GLU A 87 9.14 -0.12 0.36
CA GLU A 87 8.95 -1.36 1.11
C GLU A 87 7.80 -1.25 2.12
N PHE A 88 7.72 -0.12 2.85
CA PHE A 88 6.60 0.13 3.76
C PHE A 88 5.26 0.17 3.03
N ILE A 89 5.19 0.90 1.92
CA ILE A 89 3.99 0.96 1.08
C ILE A 89 3.57 -0.45 0.64
N GLN A 90 4.52 -1.28 0.19
CA GLN A 90 4.25 -2.67 -0.21
C GLN A 90 3.77 -3.54 0.96
N LEU A 91 4.35 -3.38 2.16
CA LEU A 91 3.91 -4.12 3.34
C LEU A 91 2.47 -3.77 3.72
N MET A 92 2.11 -2.48 3.68
CA MET A 92 0.75 -2.02 3.94
C MET A 92 -0.22 -2.49 2.85
N GLU A 93 0.17 -2.39 1.58
CA GLU A 93 -0.60 -2.89 0.46
C GLU A 93 -0.93 -4.38 0.64
N ASN A 94 0.08 -5.20 0.94
CA ASN A 94 -0.09 -6.63 1.20
C ASN A 94 -1.01 -6.87 2.39
N LYS A 95 -0.86 -6.10 3.49
CA LYS A 95 -1.70 -6.24 4.67
C LYS A 95 -3.17 -5.91 4.40
N VAL A 96 -3.42 -4.86 3.62
CA VAL A 96 -4.77 -4.47 3.19
C VAL A 96 -5.36 -5.53 2.27
N LYS A 97 -4.60 -6.00 1.28
CA LYS A 97 -5.02 -7.08 0.36
C LYS A 97 -5.37 -8.36 1.12
N ASP A 98 -4.51 -8.81 2.04
CA ASP A 98 -4.76 -9.99 2.87
C ASP A 98 -6.05 -9.88 3.69
N THR A 99 -6.32 -8.68 4.22
CA THR A 99 -7.53 -8.39 4.99
C THR A 99 -8.76 -8.51 4.09
N ILE A 100 -8.76 -7.86 2.92
CA ILE A 100 -9.84 -7.94 1.93
C ILE A 100 -10.06 -9.39 1.48
N VAL A 101 -8.99 -10.13 1.14
CA VAL A 101 -9.07 -11.54 0.72
C VAL A 101 -9.66 -12.40 1.82
N THR A 102 -9.30 -12.15 3.08
CA THR A 102 -9.84 -12.87 4.23
C THR A 102 -11.34 -12.61 4.41
N GLU A 103 -11.77 -11.36 4.29
CA GLU A 103 -13.17 -10.97 4.35
C GLU A 103 -13.99 -11.61 3.21
N VAL A 104 -13.50 -11.55 1.98
CA VAL A 104 -14.13 -12.16 0.79
C VAL A 104 -14.26 -13.68 0.97
N LYS A 105 -13.22 -14.35 1.47
CA LYS A 105 -13.25 -15.80 1.71
C LYS A 105 -14.31 -16.18 2.76
N LYS A 106 -14.49 -15.35 3.79
CA LYS A 106 -15.52 -15.51 4.83
C LYS A 106 -16.93 -15.20 4.32
N ALA A 107 -17.09 -14.17 3.49
CA ALA A 107 -18.36 -13.77 2.89
C ALA A 107 -18.99 -14.88 2.03
N GLY A 108 -18.16 -15.76 1.46
CA GLY A 108 -18.61 -16.95 0.74
C GLY A 108 -19.01 -16.68 -0.71
N TYR A 109 -19.67 -15.55 -0.98
CA TYR A 109 -19.99 -15.08 -2.34
C TYR A 109 -19.42 -13.68 -2.59
N PHE A 110 -18.99 -13.45 -3.82
CA PHE A 110 -18.47 -12.15 -4.26
C PHE A 110 -18.76 -11.91 -5.74
N SER A 111 -18.69 -10.67 -6.17
CA SER A 111 -18.62 -10.27 -7.58
C SER A 111 -17.49 -9.25 -7.75
N PHE A 112 -17.11 -8.94 -8.98
CA PHE A 112 -16.16 -7.88 -9.25
C PHE A 112 -16.65 -6.98 -10.38
N SER A 113 -16.18 -5.75 -10.38
CA SER A 113 -16.38 -4.77 -11.43
C SER A 113 -15.00 -4.43 -11.98
N VAL A 114 -14.92 -4.34 -13.30
CA VAL A 114 -13.70 -3.90 -13.98
C VAL A 114 -14.02 -2.69 -14.83
N ASP A 115 -13.11 -1.71 -14.82
CA ASP A 115 -13.22 -0.50 -15.61
C ASP A 115 -11.89 -0.18 -16.28
N SER A 116 -11.91 0.17 -17.56
CA SER A 116 -10.70 0.44 -18.33
C SER A 116 -10.46 1.95 -18.35
N THR A 117 -9.30 2.38 -17.85
CA THR A 117 -8.90 3.79 -17.86
C THR A 117 -7.56 3.92 -18.59
N PRO A 118 -7.45 4.82 -19.58
CA PRO A 118 -6.17 5.11 -20.22
C PRO A 118 -5.26 5.84 -19.22
N ASP A 119 -4.07 5.30 -18.97
CA ASP A 119 -3.07 5.95 -18.10
C ASP A 119 -2.35 7.09 -18.83
N ILE A 120 -1.67 7.96 -18.06
CA ILE A 120 -0.83 9.08 -18.52
C ILE A 120 0.23 8.62 -19.53
N SER A 121 0.66 7.36 -19.45
CA SER A 121 1.62 6.73 -20.36
C SER A 121 1.04 6.17 -21.67
N HIS A 122 -0.27 6.37 -21.93
CA HIS A 122 -1.03 5.75 -23.03
C HIS A 122 -1.10 4.22 -22.98
N THR A 123 -0.88 3.63 -21.80
CA THR A 123 -1.12 2.19 -21.57
C THR A 123 -2.45 2.04 -20.85
N ASP A 124 -3.32 1.17 -21.32
CA ASP A 124 -4.62 0.95 -20.68
C ASP A 124 -4.45 0.11 -19.41
N GLN A 125 -5.00 0.62 -18.32
CA GLN A 125 -5.05 -0.05 -17.03
C GLN A 125 -6.49 -0.42 -16.70
N LEU A 126 -6.67 -1.65 -16.21
CA LEU A 126 -7.95 -2.14 -15.74
C LEU A 126 -8.05 -2.01 -14.23
N THR A 127 -8.95 -1.15 -13.78
CA THR A 127 -9.31 -0.99 -12.38
C THR A 127 -10.12 -2.20 -11.93
N LEU A 128 -9.67 -2.94 -10.91
CA LEU A 128 -10.39 -4.08 -10.35
C LEU A 128 -10.99 -3.74 -8.99
N ILE A 129 -12.31 -3.82 -8.89
CA ILE A 129 -13.08 -3.60 -7.66
C ILE A 129 -13.82 -4.89 -7.32
N ILE A 130 -13.69 -5.36 -6.08
CA ILE A 130 -14.43 -6.52 -5.57
C ILE A 130 -15.59 -6.09 -4.68
N ARG A 131 -16.71 -6.79 -4.81
CA ARG A 131 -17.94 -6.58 -4.06
C ARG A 131 -18.33 -7.85 -3.33
N TYR A 132 -18.67 -7.74 -2.05
CA TYR A 132 -19.11 -8.86 -1.22
C TYR A 132 -20.04 -8.35 -0.12
N VAL A 133 -20.75 -9.28 0.53
CA VAL A 133 -21.51 -8.95 1.75
C VAL A 133 -20.56 -9.14 2.93
N SER A 134 -20.34 -8.08 3.69
CA SER A 134 -19.43 -8.13 4.84
C SER A 134 -19.93 -9.17 5.85
N PRO A 135 -19.07 -10.10 6.30
CA PRO A 135 -19.45 -11.13 7.25
C PRO A 135 -19.65 -10.57 8.67
N GLU A 136 -19.23 -9.33 8.94
CA GLU A 136 -19.31 -8.72 10.27
C GLU A 136 -20.66 -8.04 10.52
N ASP A 137 -21.16 -7.28 9.53
CA ASP A 137 -22.36 -6.46 9.65
C ASP A 137 -23.47 -6.82 8.64
N GLY A 138 -23.19 -7.72 7.69
CA GLY A 138 -24.14 -8.13 6.65
C GLY A 138 -24.38 -7.07 5.57
N LEU A 139 -23.54 -6.04 5.47
CA LEU A 139 -23.73 -4.95 4.52
C LEU A 139 -22.96 -5.17 3.19
N PRO A 140 -23.53 -4.77 2.05
CA PRO A 140 -22.78 -4.73 0.78
C PRO A 140 -21.54 -3.84 0.91
N THR A 141 -20.39 -4.41 0.59
CA THR A 141 -19.08 -3.78 0.74
C THR A 141 -18.34 -3.83 -0.58
N GLU A 142 -17.80 -2.69 -0.99
CA GLU A 142 -16.93 -2.57 -2.17
C GLU A 142 -15.49 -2.26 -1.71
N ARG A 143 -14.52 -2.91 -2.37
CA ARG A 143 -13.09 -2.71 -2.12
C ARG A 143 -12.34 -2.64 -3.43
N PHE A 144 -11.54 -1.60 -3.59
CA PHE A 144 -10.53 -1.54 -4.63
C PHE A 144 -9.42 -2.57 -4.34
N LEU A 145 -9.00 -3.32 -5.36
CA LEU A 145 -7.94 -4.32 -5.23
C LEU A 145 -6.63 -3.85 -5.85
N THR A 146 -6.66 -3.50 -7.13
CA THR A 146 -5.46 -3.13 -7.89
C THR A 146 -5.85 -2.55 -9.25
N PHE A 147 -4.87 -1.96 -9.92
CA PHE A 147 -4.85 -1.82 -11.37
C PHE A 147 -4.17 -3.04 -11.99
N LEU A 148 -4.67 -3.51 -13.13
CA LEU A 148 -4.07 -4.58 -13.93
C LEU A 148 -3.65 -3.99 -15.27
N GLU A 149 -2.43 -4.32 -15.71
CA GLU A 149 -1.98 -3.94 -17.05
C GLU A 149 -2.68 -4.80 -18.09
N LEU A 150 -3.29 -4.16 -19.10
CA LEU A 150 -3.88 -4.85 -20.23
C LEU A 150 -2.88 -4.96 -21.37
N LYS A 151 -2.77 -6.17 -21.94
CA LYS A 151 -1.99 -6.42 -23.16
C LYS A 151 -2.82 -6.21 -24.43
N ASP A 152 -4.13 -6.41 -24.32
CA ASP A 152 -5.09 -6.34 -25.41
C ASP A 152 -6.49 -5.99 -24.86
N HIS A 153 -7.37 -5.46 -25.72
CA HIS A 153 -8.73 -5.03 -25.37
C HIS A 153 -9.80 -6.05 -25.73
N SER A 154 -9.43 -7.25 -26.18
CA SER A 154 -10.40 -8.33 -26.37
C SER A 154 -11.02 -8.72 -25.03
N GLY A 155 -12.32 -9.05 -25.06
CA GLY A 155 -13.04 -9.51 -23.86
C GLY A 155 -12.41 -10.77 -23.25
N GLU A 156 -11.82 -11.63 -24.08
CA GLU A 156 -11.06 -12.81 -23.63
C GLU A 156 -9.80 -12.41 -22.86
N SER A 157 -8.98 -11.48 -23.38
CA SER A 157 -7.78 -11.02 -22.69
C SER A 157 -8.09 -10.35 -21.35
N ILE A 158 -9.15 -9.55 -21.29
CA ILE A 158 -9.62 -8.92 -20.05
C ILE A 158 -10.04 -9.99 -19.03
N ALA A 159 -10.87 -10.95 -19.44
CA ALA A 159 -11.34 -12.02 -18.58
C ALA A 159 -10.17 -12.86 -18.04
N ASP A 160 -9.24 -13.27 -18.92
CA ASP A 160 -8.07 -14.05 -18.53
C ASP A 160 -7.17 -13.28 -17.56
N THR A 161 -6.93 -12.00 -17.80
CA THR A 161 -6.10 -11.16 -16.91
C THR A 161 -6.70 -11.10 -15.51
N VAL A 162 -8.02 -10.90 -15.42
CA VAL A 162 -8.73 -10.81 -14.13
C VAL A 162 -8.79 -12.17 -13.43
N PHE A 163 -9.17 -13.24 -14.16
CA PHE A 163 -9.27 -14.57 -13.57
C PHE A 163 -7.92 -15.14 -13.14
N ASN A 164 -6.87 -14.90 -13.92
CA ASN A 164 -5.51 -15.27 -13.51
C ASN A 164 -5.14 -14.53 -12.22
N TYR A 165 -5.31 -13.21 -12.16
CA TYR A 165 -5.01 -12.45 -10.95
C TYR A 165 -5.78 -12.96 -9.71
N ILE A 166 -7.09 -13.19 -9.83
CA ILE A 166 -7.92 -13.67 -8.70
C ILE A 166 -7.49 -15.08 -8.24
N THR A 167 -7.11 -15.96 -9.16
CA THR A 167 -6.76 -17.35 -8.84
C THR A 167 -5.32 -17.52 -8.38
N THR A 168 -4.35 -16.84 -9.02
CA THR A 168 -2.92 -16.99 -8.71
C THR A 168 -2.50 -16.12 -7.54
N GLU A 169 -2.86 -14.83 -7.57
CA GLU A 169 -2.42 -13.86 -6.55
C GLU A 169 -3.30 -13.94 -5.30
N LEU A 170 -4.62 -13.85 -5.47
CA LEU A 170 -5.54 -13.79 -4.33
C LEU A 170 -5.94 -15.18 -3.78
N LYS A 171 -5.74 -16.23 -4.60
CA LYS A 171 -6.13 -17.61 -4.27
C LYS A 171 -7.59 -17.70 -3.85
N ILE A 172 -8.47 -17.04 -4.59
CA ILE A 172 -9.91 -17.06 -4.39
C ILE A 172 -10.52 -18.01 -5.43
N ASP A 173 -11.45 -18.87 -4.98
CA ASP A 173 -12.15 -19.80 -5.85
C ASP A 173 -13.24 -19.07 -6.64
N LEU A 174 -13.09 -19.02 -7.97
CA LEU A 174 -14.06 -18.40 -8.88
C LEU A 174 -15.44 -19.08 -8.85
N LYS A 175 -15.55 -20.33 -8.37
CA LYS A 175 -16.85 -21.02 -8.21
C LYS A 175 -17.77 -20.34 -7.18
N LYS A 176 -17.20 -19.51 -6.32
CA LYS A 176 -17.93 -18.69 -5.34
C LYS A 176 -18.51 -17.42 -5.95
N MET A 177 -18.19 -17.12 -7.20
CA MET A 177 -18.89 -16.07 -7.93
C MET A 177 -20.29 -16.59 -8.30
N PRO A 178 -21.38 -15.95 -7.86
CA PRO A 178 -22.72 -16.34 -8.27
C PRO A 178 -22.81 -16.17 -9.79
N GLY A 179 -23.14 -17.25 -10.49
CA GLY A 179 -23.08 -17.31 -11.94
C GLY A 179 -24.08 -16.36 -12.58
N THR A 180 -23.61 -15.19 -13.01
CA THR A 180 -23.98 -14.43 -14.21
C THR A 180 -23.03 -13.24 -14.29
N ILE A 181 -22.12 -13.24 -15.27
CA ILE A 181 -21.43 -12.03 -15.72
C ILE A 181 -22.43 -11.37 -16.68
N LEU A 182 -22.96 -10.20 -16.32
CA LEU A 182 -23.60 -9.29 -17.28
C LEU A 182 -22.58 -8.21 -17.66
#